data_AF-A0ABD1Y4K0-F1
#
_entry.id   AF-A0ABD1Y4K0-F1
#
_cell.length_a   1.000
_cell.length_b   1.000
_cell.length_c   1.000
_cell.angle_alpha   90.00
_cell.angle_beta   90.00
_cell.angle_gamma   90.00
#
_symmetry.space_group_name_H-M   'P 1'
#
loop_
_entity.id
_entity.type
_entity.pdbx_description
1 polymer ?
#
loop_
_entity_poly.entity_id
_entity_poly.type
_entity_poly.pdbx_seq_one_letter_code
_entity_poly.pdbx_strand_id
1 'polypeptide(L)'
;MADILSCREVPWPSPSTLKKYGVNNCGWKEQSYAYELTLELLTDRTHQVRLQCAAAGALLLGDSMYIPAAIARLNSPEIDPCLYAVVVENEQSWIGNIKDRRDGGVMERWLAAHGREPKFAIGLQALE
;
A
#
# COMPACT_ATOMS: atom_id res chain seq x y z
N MET A 1 3.79 12.96 -9.70
CA MET A 1 5.25 12.83 -9.60
C MET A 1 5.68 13.62 -8.37
N ALA A 2 6.62 13.08 -7.60
CA ALA A 2 7.09 13.72 -6.38
C ALA A 2 8.61 13.57 -6.32
N ASP A 3 9.29 14.61 -5.90
CA ASP A 3 10.74 14.62 -5.72
C ASP A 3 11.08 14.48 -4.24
N ILE A 4 12.14 13.72 -3.95
CA ILE A 4 12.62 13.53 -2.58
C ILE A 4 13.55 14.68 -2.25
N LEU A 5 13.11 15.58 -1.37
CA LEU A 5 13.93 16.67 -0.85
C LEU A 5 14.88 16.18 0.25
N SER A 6 14.41 15.25 1.09
CA SER A 6 15.23 14.61 2.10
C SER A 6 14.73 13.21 2.43
N CYS A 7 15.67 12.33 2.80
CA CYS A 7 15.40 11.00 3.31
C CYS A 7 16.38 10.70 4.43
N ARG A 8 15.87 10.43 5.62
CA ARG A 8 16.71 10.16 6.79
C ARG A 8 16.24 8.94 7.54
N GLU A 9 17.18 8.07 7.89
CA GLU A 9 16.94 6.97 8.81
C GLU A 9 16.75 7.51 10.23
N VAL A 10 15.66 7.09 10.87
CA VAL A 10 15.30 7.44 12.23
C VAL A 10 14.98 6.16 13.02
N PRO A 11 15.14 6.16 14.35
CA PRO A 11 14.66 5.04 15.18
C PRO A 11 13.18 4.78 14.93
N TRP A 12 12.77 3.53 15.06
CA TRP A 12 11.36 3.18 14.93
C TRP A 12 10.49 4.05 15.86
N PRO A 13 9.40 4.65 15.37
CA PRO A 13 8.61 5.57 16.16
C PRO A 13 8.01 4.86 17.38
N SER A 14 8.26 5.45 18.54
CA SER A 14 7.72 4.93 19.80
C SER A 14 6.17 4.98 19.81
N PRO A 15 5.50 4.18 20.65
CA PRO A 15 4.04 4.22 20.78
C PRO A 15 3.49 5.62 21.11
N SER A 16 4.23 6.44 21.86
CA SER A 16 3.83 7.82 22.16
C SER A 16 3.96 8.73 20.94
N THR A 17 4.98 8.54 20.10
CA THR A 17 5.13 9.21 18.80
C THR A 17 3.97 8.84 17.88
N LEU A 18 3.68 7.55 17.71
CA LEU A 18 2.57 7.07 16.87
C LEU A 18 1.23 7.67 17.33
N LYS A 19 0.97 7.67 18.64
CA LYS A 19 -0.24 8.28 19.21
C LYS A 19 -0.30 9.79 18.97
N LYS A 20 0.81 10.51 19.15
CA LYS A 20 0.90 11.96 18.93
C LYS A 20 0.53 12.34 17.50
N TYR A 21 0.95 11.54 16.52
CA TYR A 21 0.69 11.79 15.10
C TYR A 21 -0.55 11.06 14.56
N GLY A 22 -1.35 10.42 15.41
CA GLY A 22 -2.57 9.71 14.99
C GLY A 22 -2.29 8.53 14.04
N VAL A 23 -1.10 7.93 14.11
CA VAL A 23 -0.72 6.82 13.25
C VAL A 23 -1.40 5.55 13.73
N ASN A 24 -2.24 4.97 12.87
CA ASN A 24 -2.97 3.75 13.16
C ASN A 24 -2.04 2.53 13.16
N ASN A 25 -2.33 1.56 14.03
CA ASN A 25 -1.70 0.24 13.92
C ASN A 25 -2.37 -0.54 12.78
N CYS A 26 -1.71 -0.61 11.63
CA CYS A 26 -2.18 -1.34 10.45
C CYS A 26 -1.62 -2.76 10.35
N GLY A 27 -1.05 -3.30 11.43
CA GLY A 27 -0.51 -4.67 11.50
C GLY A 27 0.93 -4.82 11.00
N TRP A 28 1.58 -3.75 10.55
CA TRP A 28 2.99 -3.80 10.20
C TRP A 28 3.84 -4.01 11.46
N LYS A 29 4.81 -4.93 11.39
CA LYS A 29 5.67 -5.29 12.53
C LYS A 29 6.65 -4.16 12.83
N GLU A 30 6.88 -3.90 14.12
CA GLU A 30 7.94 -2.99 14.55
C GLU A 30 9.30 -3.41 13.97
N GLN A 31 10.09 -2.43 13.56
CA GLN A 31 11.44 -2.61 13.01
C GLN A 31 12.47 -1.91 13.90
N SER A 32 13.75 -2.03 13.58
CA SER A 32 14.81 -1.26 14.26
C SER A 32 14.81 0.22 13.88
N TYR A 33 14.41 0.54 12.65
CA TYR A 33 14.41 1.91 12.11
C TYR A 33 13.27 2.13 11.11
N ALA A 34 13.00 3.39 10.82
CA ALA A 34 12.12 3.86 9.75
C ALA A 34 12.81 4.98 8.96
N TYR A 35 12.21 5.41 7.86
CA TYR A 35 12.68 6.58 7.12
C TYR A 35 11.69 7.73 7.27
N GLU A 36 12.21 8.90 7.61
CA GLU A 36 11.48 10.17 7.51
C GLU A 36 11.79 10.78 6.15
N LEU A 37 10.74 11.09 5.39
CA LEU A 37 10.83 11.63 4.04
C LEU A 37 10.27 13.04 4.01
N THR A 38 11.00 13.97 3.40
CA THR A 38 10.45 15.25 2.94
C THR A 38 10.33 15.20 1.43
N LEU A 39 9.13 15.45 0.92
CA LEU A 39 8.81 15.34 -0.51
C LEU A 39 8.30 16.67 -1.05
N GLU A 40 8.63 16.98 -2.29
CA GLU A 40 7.97 18.01 -3.09
C GLU A 40 6.98 17.35 -4.05
N LEU A 41 5.70 17.73 -3.97
CA LEU A 41 4.67 17.19 -4.85
C LEU A 41 4.60 18.03 -6.13
N LEU A 42 5.01 17.44 -7.26
CA LEU A 42 4.91 18.07 -8.58
C LEU A 42 3.51 17.95 -9.19
N THR A 43 2.69 17.03 -8.65
CA THR A 43 1.29 16.83 -9.04
C THR A 43 0.45 16.47 -7.83
N ASP A 44 -0.85 16.75 -7.89
CA ASP A 44 -1.81 16.46 -6.83
C ASP A 44 -2.74 15.28 -7.19
N ARG A 45 -2.15 14.13 -7.52
CA ARG A 45 -2.96 12.93 -7.80
C ARG A 45 -3.40 12.27 -6.50
N THR A 46 -4.64 11.78 -6.47
CA THR A 46 -5.16 11.01 -5.35
C THR A 46 -4.24 9.84 -5.01
N HIS A 47 -3.90 9.71 -3.72
CA HIS A 47 -3.04 8.65 -3.17
C HIS A 47 -1.61 8.60 -3.73
N GLN A 48 -1.15 9.64 -4.43
CA GLN A 48 0.14 9.62 -5.11
C GLN A 48 1.30 9.15 -4.23
N VAL A 49 1.48 9.78 -3.07
CA VAL A 49 2.60 9.45 -2.17
C VAL A 49 2.48 8.00 -1.69
N ARG A 50 1.28 7.60 -1.25
CA ARG A 50 0.99 6.25 -0.74
C ARG A 50 1.31 5.18 -1.77
N LEU A 51 0.85 5.38 -3.01
CA LEU A 51 1.06 4.45 -4.11
C LEU A 51 2.53 4.38 -4.52
N GLN A 52 3.22 5.53 -4.62
CA GLN A 52 4.64 5.58 -4.96
C GLN A 52 5.51 4.89 -3.91
N CYS A 53 5.24 5.17 -2.62
CA CYS A 53 5.87 4.50 -1.49
C CYS A 53 5.63 2.97 -1.52
N ALA A 54 4.39 2.53 -1.71
CA ALA A 54 4.07 1.11 -1.81
C ALA A 54 4.74 0.43 -3.02
N ALA A 55 4.79 1.08 -4.17
CA ALA A 55 5.46 0.57 -5.37
C ALA A 55 6.98 0.43 -5.17
N ALA A 56 7.59 1.32 -4.39
CA ALA A 56 9.00 1.25 -4.01
C ALA A 56 9.28 0.23 -2.86
N GLY A 57 8.24 -0.44 -2.33
CA GLY A 57 8.37 -1.33 -1.18
C GLY A 57 8.58 -0.61 0.16
N ALA A 58 8.46 0.71 0.20
CA ALA A 58 8.66 1.56 1.35
C ALA A 58 7.32 2.13 1.84
N LEU A 59 6.50 1.28 2.48
CA LEU A 59 5.14 1.62 2.90
C LEU A 59 5.11 2.78 3.91
N LEU A 60 4.14 3.69 3.77
CA LEU A 60 3.89 4.73 4.76
C LEU A 60 3.31 4.13 6.04
N LEU A 61 3.90 4.47 7.19
CA LEU A 61 3.41 4.00 8.48
C LEU A 61 1.99 4.49 8.75
N GLY A 62 1.13 3.56 9.17
CA GLY A 62 -0.29 3.83 9.40
C GLY A 62 -1.16 3.84 8.14
N ASP A 63 -0.62 3.48 6.97
CA ASP A 63 -1.40 3.32 5.74
C ASP A 63 -2.31 2.09 5.81
N SER A 64 -3.56 2.30 6.21
CA SER A 64 -4.56 1.24 6.34
C SER A 64 -5.00 0.60 5.02
N MET A 65 -4.60 1.15 3.87
CA MET A 65 -4.98 0.64 2.56
C MET A 65 -3.88 -0.26 1.98
N TYR A 66 -2.65 0.22 1.97
CA TYR A 66 -1.54 -0.48 1.30
C TYR A 66 -0.75 -1.40 2.25
N ILE A 67 -0.72 -1.14 3.57
CA ILE A 67 -0.04 -2.04 4.53
C ILE A 67 -0.70 -3.44 4.56
N PRO A 68 -2.03 -3.59 4.70
CA PRO A 68 -2.63 -4.92 4.75
C PRO A 68 -2.38 -5.73 3.47
N ALA A 69 -2.42 -5.09 2.30
CA ALA A 69 -2.12 -5.73 1.03
C ALA A 69 -0.66 -6.19 0.95
N ALA A 70 0.27 -5.38 1.44
CA ALA A 70 1.69 -5.75 1.49
C ALA A 70 1.95 -6.90 2.48
N ILE A 71 1.29 -6.91 3.64
CA ILE A 71 1.37 -8.02 4.59
C ILE A 71 0.83 -9.30 3.97
N ALA A 72 -0.33 -9.24 3.30
CA ALA A 72 -0.92 -10.37 2.58
C ALA A 72 0.06 -10.93 1.53
N ARG A 73 0.67 -10.04 0.73
CA ARG A 73 1.69 -10.40 -0.26
C ARG A 73 2.88 -11.11 0.35
N LEU A 74 3.37 -10.63 1.49
CA LEU A 74 4.52 -11.22 2.17
C LEU A 74 4.19 -12.58 2.81
N ASN A 75 2.97 -12.75 3.30
CA ASN A 75 2.54 -13.99 3.95
C ASN A 75 2.16 -15.09 2.95
N SER A 76 1.62 -14.73 1.79
CA SER A 76 1.08 -15.68 0.82
C SER A 76 1.39 -15.25 -0.63
N PRO A 77 2.68 -15.11 -1.00
CA PRO A 77 3.08 -14.66 -2.33
C PRO A 77 2.59 -15.58 -3.46
N GLU A 78 2.42 -16.88 -3.19
CA GLU A 78 1.97 -17.89 -4.14
C GLU A 78 0.52 -17.72 -4.61
N ILE A 79 -0.27 -16.89 -3.89
CA ILE A 79 -1.64 -16.54 -4.28
C ILE A 79 -1.78 -15.06 -4.61
N ASP A 80 -0.68 -14.31 -4.75
CA ASP A 80 -0.74 -12.89 -5.08
C ASP A 80 -1.10 -12.66 -6.56
N PRO A 81 -2.26 -12.07 -6.87
CA PRO A 81 -2.71 -11.87 -8.24
C PRO A 81 -1.83 -10.90 -9.04
N CYS A 82 -1.06 -10.04 -8.36
CA CYS A 82 -0.16 -9.07 -8.98
C CYS A 82 1.22 -9.67 -9.29
N LEU A 83 1.65 -10.73 -8.60
CA LEU A 83 2.91 -11.43 -8.92
C LEU A 83 2.76 -12.31 -10.17
N TYR A 84 1.56 -12.84 -10.39
CA TYR A 84 1.19 -13.60 -11.59
C TYR A 84 0.52 -12.75 -12.67
N ALA A 85 0.61 -11.43 -12.57
CA ALA A 85 0.08 -10.54 -13.60
C ALA A 85 0.80 -10.85 -14.91
N VAL A 86 0.17 -11.68 -15.74
CA VAL A 86 0.40 -11.75 -17.17
C VAL A 86 0.40 -10.29 -17.62
N VAL A 87 1.51 -9.87 -18.23
CA VAL A 87 1.66 -8.54 -18.84
C VAL A 87 0.44 -8.32 -19.71
N VAL A 88 -0.54 -7.60 -19.18
CA VAL A 88 -1.76 -7.28 -19.89
C VAL A 88 -1.44 -6.09 -20.75
N GLU A 89 -1.52 -6.30 -22.05
CA GLU A 89 -1.28 -5.29 -23.07
C GLU A 89 -2.24 -4.07 -22.95
N ASN A 90 -3.28 -4.14 -22.11
CA ASN A 90 -4.28 -3.10 -21.91
C ASN A 90 -4.88 -3.08 -20.47
N GLU A 91 -4.83 -1.93 -19.79
CA GLU A 91 -5.43 -1.65 -18.46
C GLU A 91 -6.93 -1.98 -18.36
N GLN A 92 -7.70 -1.80 -19.44
CA GLN A 92 -9.14 -2.08 -19.49
C GLN A 92 -9.42 -3.58 -19.34
N SER A 93 -8.49 -4.43 -19.77
CA SER A 93 -8.60 -5.88 -19.60
C SER A 93 -8.42 -6.30 -18.12
N TRP A 94 -7.71 -5.50 -17.32
CA TRP A 94 -7.52 -5.77 -15.89
C TRP A 94 -8.77 -5.43 -15.07
N ILE A 95 -9.33 -4.24 -15.28
CA ILE A 95 -10.56 -3.79 -14.60
C ILE A 95 -11.76 -4.66 -15.03
N GLY A 96 -11.81 -5.09 -16.30
CA GLY A 96 -12.83 -6.01 -16.81
C GLY A 96 -12.74 -7.42 -16.21
N ASN A 97 -11.53 -7.93 -15.97
CA ASN A 97 -11.32 -9.29 -15.44
C ASN A 97 -11.49 -9.43 -13.91
N ILE A 98 -11.42 -8.34 -13.13
CA ILE A 98 -11.64 -8.43 -11.67
C ILE A 98 -13.08 -8.80 -11.31
N LYS A 99 -14.05 -8.39 -12.14
CA LYS A 99 -15.48 -8.61 -11.85
C LYS A 99 -15.99 -10.01 -12.21
N ASP A 100 -15.25 -10.79 -13.01
CA ASP A 100 -15.78 -12.02 -13.61
C ASP A 100 -14.90 -13.28 -13.46
N ARG A 101 -13.78 -13.22 -12.72
CA ARG A 101 -13.00 -14.44 -12.40
C ARG A 101 -13.66 -15.23 -11.27
N ARG A 102 -14.72 -15.95 -11.60
CA ARG A 102 -15.29 -17.06 -10.81
C ARG A 102 -14.73 -18.42 -11.26
N ASP A 103 -13.41 -18.54 -11.30
CA ASP A 103 -12.72 -19.69 -11.91
C ASP A 103 -11.90 -20.54 -10.91
N GLY A 104 -11.95 -20.26 -9.60
CA GLY A 104 -11.07 -20.90 -8.62
C GLY A 104 -9.63 -20.41 -8.68
N GLY A 105 -9.36 -19.34 -9.44
CA GLY A 105 -8.02 -18.85 -9.75
C GLY A 105 -7.31 -18.15 -8.57
N VAL A 106 -6.12 -17.61 -8.88
CA VAL A 106 -5.26 -16.89 -7.93
C VAL A 106 -6.02 -15.77 -7.20
N MET A 107 -6.89 -15.03 -7.90
CA MET A 107 -7.69 -13.96 -7.32
C MET A 107 -8.74 -14.45 -6.32
N GLU A 108 -9.43 -15.58 -6.58
CA GLU A 108 -10.40 -16.12 -5.62
C GLU A 108 -9.71 -16.64 -4.36
N ARG A 109 -8.55 -17.29 -4.51
CA ARG A 109 -7.73 -17.72 -3.35
C ARG A 109 -7.27 -16.51 -2.53
N TRP A 110 -6.84 -15.44 -3.19
CA TRP A 110 -6.48 -14.18 -2.53
C TRP A 110 -7.66 -13.57 -1.77
N LEU A 111 -8.83 -13.45 -2.41
CA LEU A 111 -10.04 -12.91 -1.79
C LEU A 111 -10.54 -13.77 -0.62
N ALA A 112 -10.42 -15.11 -0.73
CA ALA A 112 -10.77 -16.02 0.35
C ALA A 112 -9.80 -15.91 1.55
N ALA A 113 -8.51 -15.71 1.28
CA ALA A 113 -7.48 -15.59 2.32
C ALA A 113 -7.44 -14.21 2.99
N HIS A 114 -7.71 -13.14 2.24
CA HIS A 114 -7.46 -11.75 2.68
C HIS A 114 -8.69 -10.85 2.64
N GLY A 115 -9.82 -11.31 2.09
CA GLY A 115 -11.03 -10.52 1.90
C GLY A 115 -10.98 -9.61 0.67
N ARG A 116 -12.05 -8.83 0.47
CA ARG A 116 -12.10 -7.74 -0.52
C ARG A 116 -11.43 -6.47 0.03
N GLU A 117 -11.10 -5.53 -0.85
CA GLU A 117 -10.51 -4.22 -0.52
C GLU A 117 -11.10 -3.60 0.78
N PRO A 118 -10.28 -2.91 1.59
CA PRO A 118 -10.74 -2.30 2.83
C PRO A 118 -11.92 -1.35 2.54
N LYS A 119 -13.02 -1.55 3.28
CA LYS A 119 -14.28 -0.77 3.12
C LYS A 119 -14.11 0.74 3.31
N PHE A 120 -13.03 1.15 3.96
CA PHE A 120 -12.69 2.54 4.23
C PHE A 120 -11.22 2.77 3.93
N ALA A 121 -10.96 3.58 2.91
CA ALA A 121 -9.66 4.19 2.71
C ALA A 121 -9.83 5.69 2.87
N ILE A 122 -9.19 6.26 3.90
CA ILE A 122 -9.10 7.70 4.04
C ILE A 122 -8.09 8.17 2.99
N GLY A 123 -8.59 8.81 1.94
CA GLY A 123 -7.76 9.56 1.02
C GLY A 123 -7.31 10.82 1.74
N LEU A 124 -6.06 10.85 2.21
CA LEU A 124 -5.43 12.11 2.55
C LEU A 124 -5.23 12.85 1.23
N GLN A 125 -6.15 13.76 0.90
CA GLN A 125 -5.90 14.82 -0.07
C GLN A 125 -4.96 15.83 0.59
N ALA A 126 -3.99 16.33 -0.18
CA ALA A 126 -3.28 17.53 0.24
C ALA A 126 -4.33 18.66 0.41
N LEU A 127 -4.21 19.40 1.51
CA LEU A 127 -4.95 20.64 1.69
C LEU A 127 -4.28 21.70 0.79
N GLU A 128 -5.05 22.44 0.00
CA GLU A 128 -4.58 23.67 -0.68
C GLU A 128 -4.01 24.69 0.32
#